data_AF-A0A6B3GZT9-F1
#
_entry.id   AF-A0A6B3GZT9-F1
#
_cell.length_a   1.000
_cell.length_b   1.000
_cell.length_c   1.000
_cell.angle_alpha   90.00
_cell.angle_beta   90.00
_cell.angle_gamma   90.00
#
_symmetry.space_group_name_H-M   'P 1'
#
loop_
_entity.id
_entity.type
_entity.pdbx_description
1 polymer ?
#
loop_
_entity_poly.entity_id
_entity_poly.type
_entity_poly.pdbx_seq_one_letter_code
_entity_poly.pdbx_strand_id
1 'polypeptide(L)'
;RRVPIEFLEIELAVLEEMGVDCDRTPEYAADNARTRLVDLTVRPSKLEAPIDKIHPMPFPGLNIDNVPFFAAIAAAAHGQTLIHDWVYDNRAIYLTDLNRLGGRL
;
A
#
# COMPACT_ATOMS: atom_id res chain seq x y z
N ARG A 1 -7.21 0.41 -12.70
CA ARG A 1 -7.87 -0.65 -13.51
C ARG A 1 -8.31 -1.74 -12.54
N ARG A 2 -9.52 -2.28 -12.69
CA ARG A 2 -10.18 -3.36 -11.91
C ARG A 2 -9.38 -4.02 -10.79
N VAL A 3 -9.84 -3.84 -9.55
CA VAL A 3 -9.25 -4.46 -8.36
C VAL A 3 -10.33 -5.11 -7.49
N PRO A 4 -10.00 -6.20 -6.77
CA PRO A 4 -10.92 -6.80 -5.82
C PRO A 4 -10.92 -6.00 -4.52
N ILE A 5 -11.98 -5.21 -4.29
CA ILE A 5 -11.97 -4.15 -3.27
C ILE A 5 -11.79 -4.71 -1.85
N GLU A 6 -12.39 -5.87 -1.57
CA GLU A 6 -12.35 -6.54 -0.27
C GLU A 6 -10.94 -6.96 0.21
N PHE A 7 -9.95 -6.97 -0.69
CA PHE A 7 -8.55 -7.28 -0.35
C PHE A 7 -7.62 -6.07 -0.42
N LEU A 8 -8.14 -4.88 -0.73
CA LEU A 8 -7.37 -3.64 -0.83
C LEU A 8 -7.93 -2.50 0.03
N GLU A 9 -9.04 -2.72 0.73
CA GLU A 9 -9.68 -1.70 1.57
C GLU A 9 -8.69 -1.08 2.57
N ILE A 10 -7.84 -1.89 3.21
CA ILE A 10 -6.87 -1.40 4.20
C ILE A 10 -5.70 -0.67 3.53
N GLU A 11 -5.14 -1.24 2.45
CA GLU A 11 -4.05 -0.62 1.71
C GLU A 11 -4.47 0.74 1.13
N LEU A 12 -5.68 0.83 0.60
CA LEU A 12 -6.23 2.09 0.09
C LEU A 12 -6.46 3.09 1.21
N ALA A 13 -6.98 2.66 2.37
CA ALA A 13 -7.18 3.56 3.51
C ALA A 13 -5.85 4.19 3.98
N VAL A 14 -4.77 3.41 4.05
CA VAL A 14 -3.43 3.93 4.37
C VAL A 14 -2.95 4.92 3.30
N LEU A 15 -3.14 4.60 2.02
CA LEU A 15 -2.73 5.51 0.93
C LEU A 15 -3.57 6.79 0.89
N GLU A 16 -4.86 6.71 1.20
CA GLU A 16 -5.78 7.86 1.35
C GLU A 16 -5.34 8.74 2.52
N GLU A 17 -4.95 8.17 3.66
CA GLU A 17 -4.35 8.90 4.79
C GLU A 17 -3.05 9.61 4.38
N MET A 18 -2.20 8.93 3.59
CA MET A 18 -0.98 9.50 3.02
C MET A 18 -1.24 10.57 1.96
N GLY A 19 -2.50 10.80 1.54
CA GLY A 19 -2.85 11.84 0.58
C GLY A 19 -2.82 11.41 -0.89
N VAL A 20 -3.02 10.12 -1.18
CA VAL A 20 -3.18 9.66 -2.56
C VAL A 20 -4.44 10.28 -3.20
N ASP A 21 -4.31 10.77 -4.42
CA ASP A 21 -5.41 11.18 -5.27
C ASP A 21 -5.87 9.98 -6.11
N CYS A 22 -6.98 9.37 -5.70
CA CYS A 22 -7.58 8.27 -6.43
C CYS A 22 -9.10 8.31 -6.43
N ASP A 23 -9.70 7.82 -7.52
CA ASP A 23 -11.13 7.55 -7.63
C ASP A 23 -11.40 6.06 -7.75
N ARG A 24 -12.58 5.65 -7.26
CA ARG A 24 -13.13 4.31 -7.45
C ARG A 24 -14.54 4.39 -8.01
N THR A 25 -14.85 3.52 -8.96
CA THR A 25 -16.24 3.33 -9.43
C THR A 25 -17.10 2.67 -8.34
N PRO A 26 -18.43 2.66 -8.51
CA PRO A 26 -19.28 1.74 -7.75
C PRO A 26 -18.83 0.29 -7.89
N GLU A 27 -19.10 -0.52 -6.86
CA GLU A 27 -18.79 -1.94 -6.85
C GLU A 27 -19.62 -2.70 -7.90
N TYR A 28 -18.99 -3.68 -8.53
CA TYR A 28 -19.66 -4.62 -9.43
C TYR A 28 -19.09 -6.04 -9.28
N ALA A 29 -19.86 -7.04 -9.69
CA ALA A 29 -19.43 -8.43 -9.56
C ALA A 29 -18.42 -8.81 -10.65
N ALA A 30 -17.44 -9.63 -10.29
CA ALA A 30 -16.61 -10.35 -11.27
C ALA A 30 -17.46 -11.31 -12.12
N ASP A 31 -16.92 -11.76 -13.25
CA ASP A 31 -17.63 -12.64 -14.21
C ASP A 31 -18.16 -13.95 -13.57
N ASN A 32 -17.52 -14.40 -12.49
CA ASN A 32 -17.92 -15.59 -11.72
C ASN A 32 -18.93 -15.29 -10.58
N ALA A 33 -19.35 -14.03 -10.43
CA ALA A 33 -20.24 -13.52 -9.38
C ALA A 33 -19.77 -13.71 -7.92
N ARG A 34 -18.47 -13.99 -7.69
CA ARG A 34 -17.94 -14.30 -6.35
C ARG A 34 -17.06 -13.22 -5.73
N THR A 35 -16.58 -12.26 -6.53
CA THR A 35 -15.64 -11.22 -6.07
C THR A 35 -16.22 -9.85 -6.35
N ARG A 36 -16.11 -8.94 -5.38
CA ARG A 36 -16.51 -7.53 -5.53
C ARG A 36 -15.37 -6.76 -6.17
N LEU A 37 -15.62 -6.14 -7.31
CA LEU A 37 -14.65 -5.38 -8.09
C LEU A 37 -14.99 -3.89 -8.08
N VAL A 38 -13.95 -3.06 -8.14
CA VAL A 38 -14.05 -1.64 -8.48
C VAL A 38 -13.00 -1.29 -9.53
N ASP A 39 -13.27 -0.30 -10.37
CA ASP A 39 -12.23 0.32 -11.19
C ASP A 39 -11.56 1.45 -10.43
N LEU A 40 -10.30 1.24 -10.05
CA LEU A 40 -9.46 2.24 -9.39
C LEU A 40 -8.69 3.08 -10.42
N THR A 41 -8.73 4.40 -10.27
CA THR A 41 -7.89 5.35 -11.04
C THR A 41 -7.02 6.12 -10.06
N VAL A 42 -5.71 5.98 -10.17
CA VAL A 42 -4.73 6.68 -9.32
C VAL A 42 -4.06 7.79 -10.14
N ARG A 43 -3.89 8.96 -9.55
CA ARG A 43 -3.24 10.13 -10.16
C ARG A 43 -1.93 10.47 -9.42
N PRO A 44 -0.96 11.11 -10.09
CA PRO A 44 0.25 11.59 -9.42
C PRO A 44 -0.11 12.47 -8.22
N SER A 45 0.46 12.15 -7.06
CA SER A 45 0.10 12.74 -5.77
C SER A 45 1.36 13.14 -5.00
N LYS A 46 1.23 14.13 -4.11
CA LYS A 46 2.26 14.44 -3.12
C LYS A 46 1.87 13.74 -1.82
N LEU A 47 2.58 12.67 -1.50
CA LEU A 47 2.27 11.86 -0.33
C LEU A 47 2.98 12.41 0.91
N GLU A 48 2.30 12.35 2.03
CA GLU A 48 2.86 12.55 3.37
C GLU A 48 3.04 11.19 4.04
N ALA A 49 4.04 11.08 4.93
CA ALA A 49 4.23 9.89 5.74
C ALA A 49 2.97 9.64 6.59
N PRO A 50 2.52 8.38 6.71
CA PRO A 50 1.35 8.06 7.54
C PRO A 50 1.66 8.38 9.00
N ILE A 51 0.61 8.62 9.79
CA ILE A 51 0.74 8.97 11.21
C ILE A 51 1.28 7.79 12.01
N ASP A 52 0.80 6.58 11.68
CA ASP A 52 1.21 5.34 12.34
C ASP A 52 2.21 4.55 11.49
N LYS A 53 2.82 3.53 12.12
CA LYS A 53 3.74 2.60 11.47
C LYS A 53 3.00 1.68 10.48
N ILE A 54 3.64 1.39 9.36
CA ILE A 54 3.17 0.38 8.41
C ILE A 54 3.68 -0.98 8.87
N HIS A 55 2.77 -1.91 9.12
CA HIS A 55 3.11 -3.26 9.54
C HIS A 55 2.02 -4.25 9.12
N PRO A 56 2.35 -5.52 8.89
CA PRO A 56 1.35 -6.49 8.51
C PRO A 56 0.40 -6.83 9.65
N MET A 57 -0.86 -7.08 9.29
CA MET A 57 -1.93 -7.43 10.22
C MET A 57 -2.75 -8.62 9.68
N PRO A 58 -3.24 -9.53 10.54
CA PRO A 58 -4.18 -10.58 10.12
C PRO A 58 -5.43 -9.98 9.47
N PHE A 59 -6.04 -10.71 8.54
CA PHE A 59 -7.25 -10.24 7.86
C PHE A 59 -8.41 -10.03 8.86
N PRO A 60 -9.14 -8.89 8.81
CA PRO A 60 -8.90 -7.73 7.95
C PRO A 60 -7.72 -6.88 8.46
N GLY A 61 -6.73 -6.65 7.58
CA GLY A 61 -5.48 -5.99 7.93
C GLY A 61 -4.60 -5.84 6.69
N LEU A 62 -3.54 -5.01 6.80
CA LEU A 62 -2.60 -4.79 5.71
C LEU A 62 -1.89 -6.11 5.38
N ASN A 63 -1.99 -6.54 4.12
CA ASN A 63 -1.48 -7.82 3.70
C ASN A 63 0.06 -7.85 3.78
N ILE A 64 0.62 -8.91 4.34
CA ILE A 64 2.07 -9.15 4.44
C ILE A 64 2.79 -9.00 3.11
N ASP A 65 2.16 -9.40 2.02
CA ASP A 65 2.77 -9.35 0.70
C ASP A 65 2.77 -7.93 0.12
N ASN A 66 1.95 -7.03 0.68
CA ASN A 66 1.89 -5.63 0.28
C ASN A 66 2.90 -4.74 1.04
N VAL A 67 3.35 -5.14 2.24
CA VAL A 67 4.27 -4.35 3.09
C VAL A 67 5.53 -3.89 2.33
N PRO A 68 6.23 -4.74 1.55
CA PRO A 68 7.44 -4.30 0.85
C PRO A 68 7.18 -3.20 -0.18
N PHE A 69 5.99 -3.16 -0.79
CA PHE A 69 5.65 -2.11 -1.75
C PHE A 69 5.42 -0.76 -1.06
N PHE A 70 4.93 -0.76 0.17
CA PHE A 70 4.82 0.45 0.97
C PHE A 70 6.19 1.08 1.29
N ALA A 71 7.29 0.32 1.31
CA ALA A 71 8.62 0.89 1.48
C ALA A 71 9.04 1.75 0.28
N ALA A 72 8.72 1.32 -0.94
CA ALA A 72 8.98 2.13 -2.13
C ALA A 72 8.09 3.39 -2.16
N ILE A 73 6.83 3.27 -1.73
CA ILE A 73 5.90 4.41 -1.63
C ILE A 73 6.38 5.41 -0.55
N ALA A 74 6.76 4.91 0.63
CA ALA A 74 7.28 5.70 1.73
C ALA A 74 8.58 6.43 1.37
N ALA A 75 9.47 5.81 0.59
CA ALA A 75 10.69 6.46 0.11
C ALA A 75 10.41 7.69 -0.78
N ALA A 76 9.21 7.80 -1.36
CA ALA A 76 8.77 8.95 -2.16
C ALA A 76 7.86 9.93 -1.40
N ALA A 77 7.42 9.58 -0.19
CA ALA A 77 6.57 10.42 0.64
C ALA A 77 7.39 11.48 1.42
N HIS A 78 6.76 12.59 1.75
CA HIS A 78 7.36 13.61 2.62
C HIS A 78 7.23 13.20 4.10
N GLY A 79 8.31 13.31 4.86
CA GLY A 79 8.34 12.92 6.27
C GLY A 79 9.09 11.60 6.51
N GLN A 80 8.86 11.01 7.69
CA GLN A 80 9.51 9.78 8.11
C GLN A 80 8.46 8.70 8.36
N THR A 81 8.57 7.57 7.66
CA THR A 81 7.68 6.42 7.83
C THR A 81 8.41 5.30 8.56
N LEU A 82 7.79 4.76 9.60
CA LEU A 82 8.26 3.53 10.25
C LEU A 82 7.60 2.32 9.60
N ILE A 83 8.40 1.39 9.07
CA ILE A 83 7.90 0.13 8.50
C ILE A 83 8.43 -1.04 9.34
N HIS A 84 7.53 -1.89 9.82
CA HIS A 84 7.87 -3.07 10.61
C HIS A 84 7.37 -4.34 9.91
N ASP A 85 8.25 -4.97 9.14
CA ASP A 85 8.01 -6.27 8.50
C ASP A 85 8.66 -7.39 9.33
N TRP A 86 7.90 -7.97 10.25
CA TRP A 86 8.37 -8.97 11.21
C TRP A 86 8.18 -10.42 10.73
N VAL A 87 7.49 -10.62 9.60
CA VAL A 87 7.06 -11.96 9.19
C VAL A 87 8.19 -12.69 8.46
N TYR A 88 9.08 -11.95 7.79
CA TYR A 88 10.21 -12.53 7.06
C TYR A 88 11.50 -11.70 7.20
N ASP A 89 12.44 -12.19 8.01
CA ASP A 89 13.71 -11.52 8.30
C ASP A 89 14.50 -11.08 7.05
N ASN A 90 14.44 -11.86 5.97
CA ASN A 90 15.24 -11.59 4.76
C ASN A 90 14.57 -10.63 3.77
N ARG A 91 13.29 -10.24 3.94
CA ARG A 91 12.63 -9.30 3.01
C ARG A 91 13.18 -7.88 3.11
N ALA A 92 13.59 -7.47 4.31
CA ALA A 92 14.18 -6.15 4.55
C ALA A 92 15.48 -5.92 3.78
N ILE A 93 16.20 -6.99 3.39
CA ILE A 93 17.44 -6.89 2.61
C ILE A 93 17.18 -6.19 1.27
N TYR A 94 16.06 -6.47 0.60
CA TYR A 94 15.71 -5.83 -0.66
C TYR A 94 15.39 -4.34 -0.52
N LEU A 95 15.02 -3.89 0.68
CA LEU A 95 14.82 -2.46 0.93
C LEU A 95 16.14 -1.70 0.86
N THR A 96 17.26 -2.32 1.23
CA THR A 96 18.58 -1.66 1.14
C THR A 96 18.96 -1.24 -0.28
N ASP A 97 18.39 -1.87 -1.32
CA ASP A 97 18.57 -1.43 -2.69
C ASP A 97 17.93 -0.05 -2.98
N LEU A 98 16.91 0.35 -2.22
CA LEU A 98 16.33 1.70 -2.33
C LEU A 98 17.34 2.78 -1.92
N ASN A 99 18.28 2.48 -1.01
CA ASN A 99 19.36 3.41 -0.67
C ASN A 99 20.26 3.70 -1.89
N ARG A 100 20.47 2.70 -2.77
CA ARG A 100 21.22 2.89 -4.02
C ARG A 100 20.50 3.81 -5.01
N LEU A 101 19.17 3.90 -4.91
CA LEU A 101 18.31 4.77 -5.72
C LEU A 101 18.11 6.17 -5.09
N GLY A 102 18.82 6.48 -4.00
CA GLY A 102 18.72 7.77 -3.32
C GLY A 102 17.63 7.84 -2.24
N GLY A 103 16.96 6.73 -1.95
CA GLY A 103 16.14 6.58 -0.76
C GLY A 103 17.00 6.73 0.51
N ARG A 104 16.37 7.14 1.61
CA ARG A 104 17.01 7.20 2.93
C ARG A 104 16.22 6.34 3.89
N LEU A 105 16.60 5.07 3.97
CA LEU A 105 16.09 4.08 4.93
C LEU A 105 16.91 4.07 6.22
#